data_AF-A0A9P6GXU7-F1
#
_entry.id   AF-A0A9P6GXU7-F1
#
_cell.length_a   1.000
_cell.length_b   1.000
_cell.length_c   1.000
_cell.angle_alpha   90.00
_cell.angle_beta   90.00
_cell.angle_gamma   90.00
#
_symmetry.space_group_name_H-M   'P 1'
#
loop_
_entity.id
_entity.type
_entity.pdbx_description
1 polymer ?
#
loop_
_entity_poly.entity_id
_entity_poly.type
_entity_poly.pdbx_seq_one_letter_code
_entity_poly.pdbx_strand_id
1 'polypeptide(L)'
;MTDHKALTDIRCNPYFENNRINRWIEKIQEFDFTIEYVKGELMMDVDALSREFESEEDKEKIKFEELKRKELTEKQRQGKNKKRTVELGSKKFWEFSSRERREILGHDKRKEEILRVHEELDHRGVKGTYYDLKQRYYWSGKRIKYPR
;
A
#
# COMPACT_ATOMS: atom_id res chain seq x y z
N MET A 1 14.26 -26.26 -6.81
CA MET A 1 14.47 -24.86 -7.26
C MET A 1 13.10 -24.22 -7.51
N THR A 2 12.88 -22.96 -7.11
CA THR A 2 11.61 -22.25 -7.27
C THR A 2 11.82 -20.74 -7.37
N ASP A 3 10.96 -20.05 -8.13
CA ASP A 3 10.91 -18.58 -8.18
C ASP A 3 9.96 -17.97 -7.14
N HIS A 4 9.32 -18.80 -6.32
CA HIS A 4 8.42 -18.36 -5.26
C HIS A 4 9.14 -18.20 -3.93
N LYS A 5 9.51 -16.96 -3.60
CA LYS A 5 10.11 -16.61 -2.29
C LYS A 5 9.25 -17.00 -1.09
N ALA A 6 7.93 -17.07 -1.24
CA ALA A 6 7.07 -17.51 -0.14
C ALA A 6 7.41 -18.95 0.32
N LEU A 7 7.86 -19.82 -0.59
CA LEU A 7 8.24 -21.19 -0.24
C LEU A 7 9.55 -21.26 0.55
N THR A 8 10.49 -20.33 0.33
CA THR A 8 11.69 -20.25 1.17
C THR A 8 11.32 -19.88 2.60
N ASP A 9 10.38 -18.96 2.76
CA ASP A 9 9.95 -18.49 4.09
C ASP A 9 9.11 -19.55 4.83
N ILE A 10 8.28 -20.30 4.10
CA ILE A 10 7.47 -21.41 4.63
C ILE A 10 8.36 -22.54 5.20
N ARG A 11 9.52 -22.81 4.59
CA ARG A 11 10.47 -23.80 5.12
C ARG A 11 11.12 -23.32 6.42
N CYS A 12 11.41 -22.03 6.54
CA CYS A 12 12.08 -21.46 7.71
C CYS A 12 11.13 -21.21 8.90
N ASN A 13 9.82 -21.09 8.66
CA ASN A 13 8.84 -20.82 9.70
C ASN A 13 7.84 -21.99 9.87
N PRO A 14 7.85 -22.71 11.00
CA PRO A 14 6.99 -23.86 11.23
C PRO A 14 5.51 -23.50 11.46
N TYR A 15 5.17 -22.22 11.67
CA TYR A 15 3.79 -21.83 11.95
C TYR A 15 3.43 -20.43 11.44
N PHE A 16 2.25 -20.31 10.82
CA PHE A 16 1.62 -19.04 10.47
C PHE A 16 0.25 -18.93 11.14
N GLU A 17 -0.22 -17.71 11.39
CA GLU A 17 -1.59 -17.43 11.85
C GLU A 17 -2.63 -17.65 10.73
N ASN A 18 -2.48 -18.71 9.95
CA ASN A 18 -3.36 -19.07 8.85
C ASN A 18 -3.40 -20.60 8.69
N ASN A 19 -4.54 -21.18 9.05
CA ASN A 19 -4.75 -22.63 9.00
C ASN A 19 -4.55 -23.23 7.60
N ARG A 20 -4.81 -22.47 6.53
CA ARG A 20 -4.56 -22.94 5.16
C ARG A 20 -3.06 -23.13 4.91
N ILE A 21 -2.23 -22.22 5.40
CA ILE A 21 -0.77 -22.27 5.22
C ILE A 21 -0.18 -23.39 6.07
N ASN A 22 -0.65 -23.55 7.32
CA ASN A 22 -0.18 -24.62 8.21
C ASN A 22 -0.43 -26.02 7.63
N ARG A 23 -1.58 -26.25 6.98
CA ARG A 23 -1.85 -27.53 6.28
C ARG A 23 -0.87 -27.81 5.14
N TRP A 24 -0.35 -26.78 4.48
CA TRP A 24 0.68 -26.95 3.45
C TRP A 24 2.06 -27.17 4.06
N ILE A 25 2.37 -26.53 5.20
CA ILE A 25 3.62 -26.78 5.93
C ILE A 25 3.72 -28.24 6.34
N GLU A 26 2.68 -28.79 6.97
CA GLU A 26 2.65 -30.19 7.40
C GLU A 26 2.96 -31.15 6.24
N LYS A 27 2.29 -30.95 5.09
CA LYS A 27 2.54 -31.74 3.89
C LYS A 27 3.95 -31.57 3.31
N ILE A 28 4.48 -30.35 3.31
CA ILE A 28 5.82 -30.07 2.77
C ILE A 28 6.92 -30.63 3.67
N GLN A 29 6.66 -30.71 4.99
CA GLN A 29 7.58 -31.30 5.96
C GLN A 29 7.69 -32.83 5.81
N GLU A 30 6.72 -33.51 5.19
CA GLU A 30 6.80 -34.95 4.90
C GLU A 30 7.93 -35.30 3.91
N PHE A 31 8.38 -34.32 3.11
CA PHE A 31 9.37 -34.54 2.06
C PHE A 31 10.74 -33.94 2.41
N ASP A 32 11.78 -34.72 2.17
CA ASP A 32 13.18 -34.30 2.32
C ASP A 32 13.71 -33.70 1.01
N PHE A 33 13.60 -32.38 0.88
CA PHE A 33 14.17 -31.63 -0.25
C PHE A 33 14.66 -30.25 0.16
N THR A 34 15.65 -29.73 -0.55
CA THR A 34 16.14 -28.37 -0.37
C THR A 34 15.39 -27.40 -1.29
N ILE A 35 15.00 -26.25 -0.75
CA ILE A 35 14.34 -25.18 -1.51
C ILE A 35 15.38 -24.12 -1.84
N GLU A 36 15.76 -24.05 -3.11
CA GLU A 36 16.64 -23.00 -3.63
C GLU A 36 15.84 -21.99 -4.45
N TYR A 37 15.96 -20.72 -4.09
CA TYR A 37 15.35 -19.64 -4.85
C TYR A 37 16.14 -19.37 -6.13
N VAL A 38 15.44 -19.36 -7.27
CA VAL A 38 15.98 -18.99 -8.57
C VAL A 38 15.12 -17.87 -9.14
N LYS A 39 15.74 -16.86 -9.76
CA LYS A 39 14.97 -15.78 -10.39
C LYS A 39 14.13 -16.36 -11.53
N GLY A 40 12.85 -15.98 -11.63
CA GLY A 40 11.94 -16.51 -12.65
C GLY A 40 12.43 -16.35 -14.10
N GLU A 41 13.21 -15.30 -14.39
CA GLU A 41 13.86 -15.10 -15.70
C GLU A 41 14.79 -16.26 -16.11
N LEU A 42 15.32 -17.02 -15.15
CA LEU A 42 16.19 -18.19 -15.40
C LEU A 42 15.40 -19.51 -15.46
N MET A 43 14.09 -19.50 -15.16
CA MET A 43 13.23 -20.69 -15.17
C MET A 43 12.24 -20.67 -16.34
N MET A 44 12.61 -20.04 -17.46
CA MET A 44 11.77 -19.91 -18.65
C MET A 44 11.25 -21.25 -19.17
N ASP A 45 12.07 -22.30 -19.12
CA ASP A 45 11.68 -23.64 -19.61
C ASP A 45 10.53 -24.23 -18.77
N VAL A 46 10.57 -24.04 -17.46
CA VAL A 46 9.54 -24.51 -16.53
C VAL A 46 8.25 -23.70 -16.69
N ASP A 47 8.36 -22.39 -16.89
CA ASP A 47 7.22 -21.51 -17.19
C ASP A 47 6.56 -21.86 -18.53
N ALA A 48 7.36 -22.20 -19.56
CA ALA A 48 6.84 -22.65 -20.85
C ALA A 48 6.07 -23.98 -20.73
N LEU A 49 6.64 -24.96 -20.02
CA LEU A 49 5.99 -26.25 -19.78
C LEU A 49 4.71 -26.12 -18.95
N SER A 50 4.68 -25.24 -17.94
CA SER A 50 3.46 -25.07 -17.14
C SER A 50 2.31 -24.48 -17.95
N ARG A 51 2.62 -23.67 -18.97
CA ARG A 51 1.65 -23.06 -19.88
C ARG A 51 1.21 -23.97 -21.02
N GLU A 52 1.92 -25.05 -21.30
CA GLU A 52 1.61 -25.96 -22.41
C GLU A 52 0.28 -26.72 -22.18
N PHE A 53 -0.05 -27.01 -20.92
CA PHE A 53 -1.28 -27.70 -20.53
C PHE A 53 -2.47 -26.75 -20.29
N GLU A 54 -2.30 -25.45 -20.46
CA GLU A 54 -3.40 -24.48 -20.33
C GLU A 54 -4.27 -24.53 -21.58
N SER A 55 -5.59 -24.73 -21.40
CA SER A 55 -6.53 -24.70 -22.52
C SER A 55 -6.57 -23.31 -23.16
N GLU A 56 -7.05 -23.19 -24.40
CA GLU A 56 -7.21 -21.87 -25.04
C GLU A 56 -8.10 -20.94 -24.21
N GLU A 57 -9.12 -21.48 -23.51
CA GLU A 57 -9.93 -20.71 -22.56
C GLU A 57 -9.13 -20.18 -21.37
N ASP A 58 -8.16 -20.94 -20.88
CA ASP A 58 -7.31 -20.54 -19.76
C ASP A 58 -6.29 -19.47 -20.20
N LYS A 59 -5.75 -19.58 -21.41
CA LYS A 59 -4.91 -18.54 -22.02
C LYS A 59 -5.67 -17.22 -22.16
N GLU A 60 -6.93 -17.27 -22.59
CA GLU A 60 -7.79 -16.08 -22.69
C GLU A 60 -8.07 -15.46 -21.31
N LYS A 61 -8.37 -16.29 -20.29
CA LYS A 61 -8.55 -15.82 -18.91
C LYS A 61 -7.29 -15.16 -18.37
N ILE A 62 -6.11 -15.78 -18.54
CA ILE A 62 -4.83 -15.22 -18.10
C ILE A 62 -4.57 -13.87 -18.77
N LYS A 63 -4.76 -13.79 -20.09
CA LYS A 63 -4.61 -12.54 -20.84
C LYS A 63 -5.57 -11.46 -20.36
N PHE A 64 -6.82 -11.82 -20.08
CA PHE A 64 -7.83 -10.91 -19.52
C PHE A 64 -7.45 -10.43 -18.12
N GLU A 65 -6.98 -11.31 -17.24
CA GLU A 65 -6.50 -10.96 -15.91
C GLU A 65 -5.27 -10.04 -15.95
N GLU A 66 -4.33 -10.31 -16.85
CA GLU A 66 -3.16 -9.45 -17.08
C GLU A 66 -3.57 -8.04 -17.54
N LEU A 67 -4.49 -7.95 -18.51
CA LEU A 67 -5.06 -6.69 -18.99
C LEU A 67 -5.71 -5.92 -17.84
N LYS A 68 -6.55 -6.59 -17.05
CA LYS A 68 -7.23 -6.01 -15.88
C LYS A 68 -6.22 -5.53 -14.83
N ARG A 69 -5.14 -6.27 -14.60
CA ARG A 69 -4.07 -5.90 -13.66
C ARG A 69 -3.28 -4.69 -14.14
N LYS A 70 -2.98 -4.61 -15.45
CA LYS A 70 -2.35 -3.44 -16.07
C LYS A 70 -3.24 -2.21 -15.94
N GLU A 71 -4.53 -2.33 -16.26
CA GLU A 71 -5.51 -1.25 -16.14
C GLU A 71 -5.65 -0.75 -14.68
N LEU A 72 -5.72 -1.66 -13.70
CA LEU A 72 -5.74 -1.31 -12.28
C LEU A 72 -4.48 -0.55 -11.86
N THR A 73 -3.31 -0.99 -12.34
CA THR A 73 -2.02 -0.34 -12.05
C THR A 73 -1.96 1.06 -12.65
N GLU A 74 -2.47 1.24 -13.88
CA GLU A 74 -2.57 2.54 -14.52
C GLU A 74 -3.53 3.47 -13.79
N LYS A 75 -4.72 2.99 -13.40
CA LYS A 75 -5.67 3.76 -12.58
C LYS A 75 -5.05 4.19 -11.25
N GLN A 76 -4.28 3.32 -10.60
CA GLN A 76 -3.54 3.67 -9.38
C GLN A 76 -2.44 4.71 -9.65
N ARG A 77 -1.70 4.59 -10.75
CA ARG A 77 -0.67 5.57 -11.16
C ARG A 77 -1.30 6.92 -11.48
N GLN A 78 -2.41 6.96 -12.22
CA GLN A 78 -3.18 8.17 -12.51
C GLN A 78 -3.74 8.79 -11.23
N GLY A 79 -4.26 7.98 -10.30
CA GLY A 79 -4.72 8.42 -8.99
C GLY A 79 -3.61 9.04 -8.13
N LYS A 80 -2.40 8.46 -8.15
CA LYS A 80 -1.22 9.00 -7.47
C LYS A 80 -0.65 10.25 -8.16
N ASN A 81 -0.74 10.34 -9.48
CA ASN A 81 -0.25 11.48 -10.28
C ASN A 81 -1.23 12.66 -10.32
N LYS A 82 -2.51 12.48 -9.95
CA LYS A 82 -3.39 13.58 -9.53
C LYS A 82 -2.94 14.11 -8.17
N LYS A 83 -1.73 14.69 -8.11
CA LYS A 83 -1.32 15.56 -7.02
C LYS A 83 -2.13 16.84 -7.16
N ARG A 84 -3.23 16.91 -6.42
CA ARG A 84 -4.19 18.02 -6.43
C ARG A 84 -3.67 19.15 -5.54
N THR A 85 -2.43 19.57 -5.75
CA THR A 85 -1.87 20.72 -5.07
C THR A 85 -2.11 21.94 -5.93
N VAL A 86 -2.90 22.88 -5.41
CA VAL A 86 -3.20 24.16 -6.06
C VAL A 86 -2.45 25.25 -5.31
N GLU A 87 -1.68 26.06 -6.00
CA GLU A 87 -1.02 27.23 -5.42
C GLU A 87 -1.90 28.45 -5.67
N LEU A 88 -2.25 29.18 -4.60
CA LEU A 88 -3.04 30.41 -4.67
C LEU A 88 -2.26 31.51 -3.93
N GLY A 89 -1.60 32.38 -4.69
CA GLY A 89 -0.64 33.34 -4.14
C GLY A 89 0.53 32.63 -3.47
N SER A 90 0.83 32.97 -2.21
CA SER A 90 1.91 32.36 -1.42
C SER A 90 1.51 31.09 -0.67
N LYS A 91 0.25 30.63 -0.79
CA LYS A 91 -0.30 29.49 -0.03
C LYS A 91 -0.56 28.28 -0.94
N LYS A 92 -0.33 27.08 -0.39
CA LYS A 92 -0.58 25.82 -1.08
C LYS A 92 -1.84 25.16 -0.52
N PHE A 93 -2.69 24.62 -1.39
CA PHE A 93 -3.93 23.96 -1.03
C PHE A 93 -3.97 22.55 -1.59
N TRP A 94 -4.58 21.64 -0.84
CA TRP A 94 -4.97 20.32 -1.32
C TRP A 94 -6.43 20.37 -1.75
N GLU A 95 -6.68 20.16 -3.04
CA GLU A 95 -8.04 20.05 -3.58
C GLU A 95 -8.48 18.58 -3.55
N PHE A 96 -9.69 18.31 -3.07
CA PHE A 96 -10.26 16.96 -3.04
C PHE A 96 -11.06 16.66 -4.32
N SER A 97 -11.43 15.40 -4.55
CA SER A 97 -12.38 15.01 -5.62
C SER A 97 -13.70 15.74 -5.53
N SER A 98 -14.12 16.11 -4.32
CA SER A 98 -15.32 16.89 -4.01
C SER A 98 -15.19 18.40 -4.32
N ARG A 99 -14.05 18.88 -4.85
CA ARG A 99 -13.70 20.31 -4.99
C ARG A 99 -13.51 21.06 -3.65
N GLU A 100 -13.61 20.37 -2.52
CA GLU A 100 -13.22 20.93 -1.23
C GLU A 100 -11.71 21.23 -1.24
N ARG A 101 -11.30 22.33 -0.62
CA ARG A 101 -9.90 22.75 -0.55
C ARG A 101 -9.47 22.91 0.89
N ARG A 102 -8.31 22.36 1.24
CA ARG A 102 -7.71 22.53 2.57
C ARG A 102 -6.30 23.06 2.44
N GLU A 103 -5.94 24.02 3.29
CA GLU A 103 -4.62 24.64 3.23
C GLU A 103 -3.54 23.64 3.69
N ILE A 104 -2.41 23.60 2.99
CA ILE A 104 -1.24 22.80 3.34
C ILE A 104 -0.27 23.71 4.09
N LEU A 105 -0.24 23.57 5.41
CA LEU A 105 0.72 24.30 6.24
C LEU A 105 2.14 23.75 6.04
N GLY A 106 3.07 24.67 5.78
CA GLY A 106 4.51 24.43 5.85
C GLY A 106 4.91 23.95 7.25
N HIS A 107 5.98 23.16 7.33
CA HIS A 107 6.36 22.48 8.56
C HIS A 107 6.54 23.43 9.76
N ASP A 108 7.11 24.61 9.52
CA ASP A 108 7.46 25.58 10.55
C ASP A 108 6.23 26.20 11.24
N LYS A 109 5.16 26.43 10.48
CA LYS A 109 3.94 27.08 10.99
C LYS A 109 2.98 26.12 11.70
N ARG A 110 3.20 24.80 11.60
CA ARG A 110 2.28 23.80 12.17
C ARG A 110 2.19 23.87 13.68
N LYS A 111 3.33 24.09 14.35
CA LYS A 111 3.38 24.10 15.82
C LYS A 111 2.63 25.31 16.38
N GLU A 112 2.85 26.48 15.79
CA GLU A 112 2.16 27.72 16.14
C GLU A 112 0.65 27.59 15.94
N GLU A 113 0.23 27.02 14.81
CA GLU A 113 -1.18 26.80 14.51
C GLU A 113 -1.85 25.83 15.49
N ILE A 114 -1.17 24.72 15.82
CA ILE A 114 -1.66 23.74 16.79
C ILE A 114 -1.87 24.38 18.17
N LEU A 115 -0.89 25.16 18.64
CA LEU A 115 -0.97 25.87 19.91
C LEU A 115 -2.13 26.86 19.91
N ARG A 116 -2.26 27.65 18.84
CA ARG A 116 -3.35 28.62 18.69
C ARG A 116 -4.72 27.96 18.75
N VAL A 117 -4.95 26.88 18.00
CA VAL A 117 -6.23 26.16 18.03
C VAL A 117 -6.48 25.48 19.37
N HIS A 118 -5.44 25.04 20.07
CA HIS A 118 -5.58 24.47 21.41
C HIS A 118 -6.01 25.53 22.44
N GLU A 119 -5.44 26.73 22.38
CA GLU A 119 -5.84 27.88 23.21
C GLU A 119 -7.25 28.39 22.86
N GLU A 120 -7.56 28.52 21.56
CA GLU A 120 -8.90 28.92 21.07
C GLU A 120 -10.02 27.97 21.54
N LEU A 121 -9.71 26.68 21.67
CA LEU A 121 -10.66 25.65 22.09
C LEU A 121 -10.66 25.40 23.61
N ASP A 122 -10.14 26.35 24.40
CA ASP A 122 -10.08 26.30 25.86
C ASP A 122 -9.40 25.02 26.37
N HIS A 123 -8.21 24.74 25.83
CA HIS A 123 -7.41 23.58 26.15
C HIS A 123 -8.11 22.22 25.95
N ARG A 124 -9.06 22.15 25.00
CA ARG A 124 -9.65 20.87 24.60
C ARG A 124 -8.57 19.82 24.36
N GLY A 125 -8.84 18.62 24.85
CA GLY A 125 -7.93 17.49 24.69
C GLY A 125 -7.59 17.20 23.23
N VAL A 126 -6.51 16.45 23.02
CA VAL A 126 -5.86 16.18 21.73
C VAL A 126 -6.84 15.87 20.57
N LYS A 127 -7.91 15.11 20.83
CA LYS A 127 -8.91 14.78 19.82
C LYS A 127 -9.67 16.01 19.33
N GLY A 128 -10.06 16.92 20.21
CA GLY A 128 -10.81 18.13 19.87
C GLY A 128 -10.01 19.06 18.97
N THR A 129 -8.78 19.39 19.37
CA THR A 129 -7.84 20.19 18.57
C THR A 129 -7.56 19.53 17.22
N TYR A 130 -7.37 18.21 17.19
CA TYR A 130 -7.17 17.47 15.95
C TYR A 130 -8.36 17.59 14.99
N TYR A 131 -9.59 17.42 15.46
CA TYR A 131 -10.76 17.47 14.58
C TYR A 131 -10.94 18.86 13.97
N ASP A 132 -10.72 19.93 14.73
CA ASP A 132 -10.81 21.30 14.20
C ASP A 132 -9.71 21.56 13.15
N LEU A 133 -8.45 21.24 13.47
CA LEU A 133 -7.32 21.34 12.52
C LEU A 133 -7.54 20.51 11.25
N LYS A 134 -8.18 19.34 11.37
CA LYS A 134 -8.48 18.46 10.25
C LYS A 134 -9.51 19.09 9.30
N GLN A 135 -10.43 19.92 9.79
CA GLN A 135 -11.39 20.63 8.93
C GLN A 135 -10.72 21.75 8.13
N ARG A 136 -9.76 22.45 8.73
CA ARG A 136 -9.12 23.64 8.13
C ARG A 136 -7.92 23.29 7.24
N TYR A 137 -7.15 22.27 7.60
CA TYR A 137 -5.84 21.98 7.01
C TYR A 137 -5.69 20.55 6.49
N TYR A 138 -4.85 20.39 5.46
CA TYR A 138 -4.45 19.08 4.95
C TYR A 138 -3.05 18.70 5.42
N TRP A 139 -2.92 17.44 5.85
CA TRP A 139 -1.68 16.88 6.39
C TRP A 139 -1.35 15.61 5.62
N SER A 140 -0.30 15.63 4.80
CA SER A 140 0.12 14.45 4.05
C SER A 140 0.77 13.42 4.99
N GLY A 141 0.03 12.37 5.32
CA GLY A 141 0.56 11.07 5.74
C GLY A 141 1.67 11.08 6.79
N LYS A 142 1.37 11.49 8.03
CA LYS A 142 1.96 11.00 9.28
C LYS A 142 1.07 11.49 10.42
N ARG A 143 0.73 10.61 11.36
CA ARG A 143 -0.02 10.98 12.58
C ARG A 143 0.69 12.17 13.24
N ILE A 144 -0.05 13.23 13.57
CA ILE A 144 0.47 14.40 14.27
C ILE A 144 1.04 13.90 15.61
N LYS A 145 2.37 13.89 15.73
CA LYS A 145 3.04 13.61 17.01
C LYS A 145 3.08 14.92 17.77
N TYR A 146 2.29 15.00 18.84
CA TYR A 146 2.35 16.12 19.76
C TYR A 146 3.54 15.91 20.71
N PRO A 147 4.30 16.98 21.04
CA PRO A 147 5.23 16.92 22.15
C PRO A 147 4.44 16.60 23.43
N ARG A 148 4.97 15.66 24.23
CA ARG A 148 4.47 15.41 25.59
C ARG A 148 4.92 16.53 26.52
#